data_AF-A0A9X9NTS7-F1
#
_entry.id   AF-A0A9X9NTS7-F1
#
_cell.length_a   1.000
_cell.length_b   1.000
_cell.length_c   1.000
_cell.angle_alpha   90.00
_cell.angle_beta   90.00
_cell.angle_gamma   90.00
#
_symmetry.space_group_name_H-M   'P 1'
#
loop_
_entity.id
_entity.type
_entity.pdbx_description
1 polymer ?
#
loop_
_entity_poly.entity_id
_entity_poly.type
_entity_poly.pdbx_seq_one_letter_code
_entity_poly.pdbx_strand_id
1 'polypeptide(L)'
;MARLDTHPAAAPGQPLPSPDVAGVELIVGARRVTPQAVRAVAGGIEVELRGPALLAVLDASFQGQDSIEVLGGRWHRHRAQVSAISMQGASSRVLLTCAERCQPLN
;
A
#
# COMPACT_ATOMS: atom_id res chain seq x y z
N MET A 1 2.70 -15.90 -33.16
CA MET A 1 3.16 -14.77 -32.32
C MET A 1 2.07 -14.46 -31.31
N ALA A 2 2.24 -14.93 -30.07
CA ALA A 2 1.46 -14.49 -28.92
C ALA A 2 2.48 -14.33 -27.78
N ARG A 3 2.63 -13.11 -27.26
CA ARG A 3 3.45 -12.89 -26.06
C ARG A 3 2.65 -13.46 -24.89
N LEU A 4 3.13 -14.56 -24.31
CA LEU A 4 2.63 -15.07 -23.04
C LEU A 4 3.09 -14.07 -21.98
N ASP A 5 2.15 -13.37 -21.36
CA ASP A 5 2.40 -12.52 -20.22
C ASP A 5 2.87 -13.40 -19.05
N THR A 6 4.19 -13.46 -18.85
CA THR A 6 4.80 -14.16 -17.73
C THR A 6 4.51 -13.38 -16.45
N HIS A 7 3.42 -13.74 -15.76
CA HIS A 7 3.21 -13.35 -14.38
C HIS A 7 4.38 -13.94 -13.55
N PRO A 8 5.14 -13.14 -12.78
CA PRO A 8 6.19 -13.71 -11.95
C PRO A 8 5.56 -14.63 -10.91
N ALA A 9 5.91 -15.92 -10.97
CA ALA A 9 5.53 -16.89 -9.96
C ALA A 9 6.07 -16.41 -8.60
N ALA A 10 5.19 -16.35 -7.59
CA ALA A 10 5.56 -16.02 -6.23
C ALA A 10 6.74 -16.89 -5.78
N ALA A 11 7.77 -16.27 -5.19
CA ALA A 11 8.95 -16.97 -4.72
C ALA A 11 8.55 -18.02 -3.64
N PRO A 12 9.11 -19.25 -3.69
CA PRO A 12 8.76 -20.29 -2.72
C PRO A 12 9.10 -19.83 -1.31
N GLY A 13 8.09 -19.77 -0.44
CA GLY A 13 8.22 -19.30 0.95
C GLY A 13 7.70 -17.88 1.21
N GLN A 14 7.26 -17.13 0.18
CA GLN A 14 6.42 -15.97 0.43
C GLN A 14 5.03 -16.45 0.83
N PRO A 15 4.49 -16.03 2.00
CA PRO A 15 3.08 -16.24 2.30
C PRO A 15 2.28 -15.70 1.13
N LEU A 16 1.35 -16.50 0.60
CA LEU A 16 0.37 -16.00 -0.37
C LEU A 16 -0.19 -14.68 0.18
N PRO A 17 -0.16 -13.57 -0.60
CA PRO A 17 -0.76 -12.34 -0.15
C PRO A 17 -2.21 -12.66 0.21
N SER A 18 -2.61 -12.34 1.44
CA SER A 18 -4.00 -12.54 1.85
C SER A 18 -4.91 -11.92 0.78
N PRO A 19 -6.03 -12.56 0.41
CA PRO A 19 -6.91 -12.03 -0.63
C PRO A 19 -7.38 -10.60 -0.32
N ASP A 20 -7.39 -10.23 0.96
CA ASP A 20 -7.65 -8.87 1.46
C ASP A 20 -6.68 -7.79 0.96
N VAL A 21 -5.47 -8.15 0.50
CA VAL A 21 -4.41 -7.20 0.09
C VAL A 21 -3.82 -7.49 -1.29
N ALA A 22 -4.34 -8.47 -2.02
CA ALA A 22 -3.88 -8.78 -3.37
C ALA A 22 -4.20 -7.61 -4.33
N GLY A 23 -3.18 -7.14 -5.06
CA GLY A 23 -3.31 -6.07 -6.05
C GLY A 23 -3.57 -4.67 -5.45
N VAL A 24 -3.24 -4.45 -4.18
CA VAL A 24 -3.38 -3.13 -3.54
C VAL A 24 -2.37 -2.14 -4.12
N GLU A 25 -2.88 -1.00 -4.58
CA GLU A 25 -2.12 0.20 -4.93
C GLU A 25 -2.48 1.35 -3.98
N LEU A 26 -1.68 2.39 -3.98
CA LEU A 26 -2.00 3.66 -3.33
C LEU A 26 -2.21 4.74 -4.40
N ILE A 27 -3.23 5.56 -4.22
CA ILE A 27 -3.35 6.85 -4.89
C ILE A 27 -2.81 7.91 -3.93
N VAL A 28 -1.83 8.68 -4.38
CA VAL A 28 -1.21 9.76 -3.60
C VAL A 28 -1.30 11.03 -4.44
N GLY A 29 -2.25 11.91 -4.11
CA GLY A 29 -2.64 13.02 -4.98
C GLY A 29 -3.06 12.49 -6.37
N ALA A 30 -2.36 12.91 -7.43
CA ALA A 30 -2.60 12.43 -8.79
C ALA A 30 -1.79 11.17 -9.19
N ARG A 31 -1.00 10.60 -8.27
CA ARG A 31 -0.03 9.53 -8.58
C ARG A 31 -0.54 8.18 -8.13
N ARG A 32 -0.37 7.16 -8.98
CA ARG A 32 -0.47 5.75 -8.57
C ARG A 32 0.88 5.25 -8.07
N VAL A 33 0.84 4.56 -6.94
CA VAL A 33 2.00 3.97 -6.28
C VAL A 33 1.71 2.50 -6.01
N THR A 34 2.50 1.62 -6.61
CA THR A 34 2.43 0.18 -6.35
C THR A 34 3.46 -0.17 -5.26
N PRO A 35 3.04 -0.65 -4.09
CA PRO A 35 3.96 -1.11 -3.05
C PRO A 35 4.74 -2.35 -3.48
N GLN A 36 5.93 -2.54 -2.90
CA GLN A 36 6.73 -3.75 -3.10
C GLN A 36 6.12 -4.95 -2.35
N ALA A 37 5.53 -4.68 -1.19
CA ALA A 37 4.81 -5.65 -0.39
C ALA A 37 3.67 -4.94 0.35
N VAL A 38 2.59 -5.66 0.60
CA VAL A 38 1.44 -5.20 1.36
C VAL A 38 1.05 -6.27 2.36
N ARG A 39 0.78 -5.85 3.60
CA ARG A 39 0.32 -6.72 4.67
C ARG A 39 -0.86 -6.06 5.39
N ALA A 40 -1.92 -6.82 5.59
CA ALA A 40 -3.03 -6.42 6.45
C ALA A 40 -2.60 -6.39 7.93
N VAL A 41 -3.03 -5.36 8.64
CA VAL A 41 -2.85 -5.24 10.10
C VAL A 41 -4.13 -4.74 10.75
N ALA A 42 -4.18 -4.75 12.08
CA ALA A 42 -5.33 -4.19 12.79
C ALA A 42 -5.51 -2.70 12.45
N GLY A 43 -6.64 -2.35 11.86
CA GLY A 43 -6.99 -0.96 11.53
C GLY A 43 -6.41 -0.40 10.22
N GLY A 44 -5.71 -1.21 9.41
CA GLY A 44 -5.18 -0.74 8.13
C GLY A 44 -4.21 -1.70 7.45
N ILE A 45 -3.24 -1.12 6.73
CA ILE A 45 -2.22 -1.87 5.97
C ILE A 45 -0.83 -1.37 6.30
N GLU A 46 0.13 -2.30 6.33
CA GLU A 46 1.56 -2.01 6.29
C GLU A 46 2.06 -2.23 4.86
N VAL A 47 2.74 -1.23 4.31
CA VAL A 47 3.26 -1.27 2.94
C VAL A 47 4.77 -1.09 2.93
N GLU A 48 5.46 -1.80 2.05
CA GLU A 48 6.87 -1.56 1.76
C GLU A 48 7.02 -0.64 0.55
N LEU A 49 7.69 0.50 0.75
CA LEU A 49 7.92 1.52 -0.27
C LEU A 49 9.40 1.82 -0.41
N ARG A 50 9.82 2.20 -1.62
CA ARG A 50 11.20 2.56 -1.93
C ARG A 50 11.26 3.72 -2.92
N GLY A 51 12.31 4.54 -2.84
CA GLY A 51 12.60 5.59 -3.80
C GLY A 51 11.41 6.56 -4.00
N PRO A 52 11.03 6.87 -5.26
CA PRO A 52 9.96 7.84 -5.56
C PRO A 52 8.60 7.51 -4.95
N ALA A 53 8.30 6.23 -4.69
CA ALA A 53 7.05 5.81 -4.06
C ALA A 53 6.99 6.24 -2.59
N LEU A 54 8.10 6.08 -1.86
CA LEU A 54 8.20 6.55 -0.48
C LEU A 54 8.13 8.08 -0.42
N LEU A 55 8.88 8.77 -1.29
CA LEU A 55 8.90 10.24 -1.31
C LEU A 55 7.50 10.83 -1.53
N ALA A 56 6.72 10.27 -2.45
CA ALA A 56 5.34 10.71 -2.68
C ALA A 56 4.48 10.62 -1.41
N VAL A 57 4.58 9.50 -0.67
CA VAL A 57 3.83 9.30 0.58
C VAL A 57 4.30 10.25 1.68
N LEU A 58 5.60 10.52 1.77
CA LEU A 58 6.15 11.47 2.74
C LEU A 58 5.67 12.90 2.42
N ASP A 59 5.77 13.33 1.17
CA ASP A 59 5.31 14.66 0.73
C ASP A 59 3.82 14.86 1.06
N ALA A 60 2.97 13.88 0.70
CA ALA A 60 1.54 13.94 1.01
C ALA A 60 1.25 14.01 2.52
N SER A 61 2.01 13.26 3.33
CA SER A 61 1.79 13.19 4.78
C SER A 61 2.25 14.44 5.52
N PHE A 62 3.36 15.05 5.10
CA PHE A 62 3.95 16.19 5.81
C PHE A 62 3.51 17.56 5.28
N GLN A 63 3.19 17.66 3.98
CA GLN A 63 2.72 18.93 3.40
C GLN A 63 1.20 19.09 3.48
N GLY A 64 0.46 18.01 3.74
CA GLY A 64 -0.98 18.02 4.03
C GLY A 64 -1.88 18.43 2.85
N GLN A 65 -1.33 18.61 1.66
CA GLN A 65 -2.06 19.02 0.46
C GLN A 65 -2.69 17.84 -0.30
N ASP A 66 -2.10 16.64 -0.17
CA ASP A 66 -2.53 15.45 -0.91
C ASP A 66 -3.19 14.40 -0.01
N SER A 67 -4.23 13.73 -0.52
CA SER A 67 -4.79 12.54 0.10
C SER A 67 -3.96 11.31 -0.25
N ILE A 68 -3.91 10.35 0.69
CA ILE A 68 -3.48 8.98 0.44
C ILE A 68 -4.74 8.13 0.45
N GLU A 69 -5.01 7.42 -0.64
CA GLU A 69 -6.17 6.53 -0.77
C GLU A 69 -5.70 5.14 -1.18
N VAL A 70 -6.35 4.11 -0.64
CA VAL A 70 -6.03 2.72 -0.96
C VAL A 70 -6.89 2.27 -2.14
N LEU A 71 -6.28 1.67 -3.16
CA LEU A 71 -6.96 1.10 -4.31
C LEU A 71 -6.80 -0.42 -4.31
N GLY A 72 -7.89 -1.13 -4.05
CA GLY A 72 -7.96 -2.59 -4.08
C GLY A 72 -8.02 -3.19 -2.68
N GLY A 73 -8.19 -4.51 -2.62
CA GLY A 73 -8.34 -5.21 -1.36
C GLY A 73 -9.54 -4.75 -0.52
N ARG A 74 -9.51 -5.09 0.76
CA ARG A 74 -10.58 -4.77 1.72
C ARG A 74 -10.78 -3.26 1.96
N TRP A 75 -9.75 -2.44 1.73
CA TRP A 75 -9.76 -0.99 2.00
C TRP A 75 -9.93 -0.14 0.73
N HIS A 76 -10.48 -0.72 -0.34
CA HIS A 76 -10.66 -0.03 -1.62
C HIS A 76 -11.41 1.31 -1.47
N ARG A 77 -10.83 2.37 -2.02
CA ARG A 77 -11.31 3.76 -2.01
C ARG A 77 -11.45 4.38 -0.62
N HIS A 78 -10.72 3.88 0.38
CA HIS A 78 -10.64 4.52 1.68
C HIS A 78 -9.43 5.44 1.78
N ARG A 79 -9.65 6.62 2.38
CA ARG A 79 -8.58 7.54 2.76
C ARG A 79 -7.77 6.93 3.92
N ALA A 80 -6.46 6.92 3.76
CA ALA A 80 -5.52 6.50 4.76
C ALA A 80 -4.66 7.67 5.25
N GLN A 81 -4.11 7.51 6.45
CA GLN A 81 -3.10 8.38 7.03
C GLN A 81 -1.88 7.54 7.40
N VAL A 82 -0.71 8.13 7.24
CA VAL A 82 0.52 7.54 7.76
C VAL A 82 0.52 7.67 9.27
N SER A 83 0.55 6.54 9.98
CA SER A 83 0.61 6.51 11.44
C SER A 83 1.97 6.12 11.99
N ALA A 84 2.78 5.41 11.19
CA ALA A 84 4.16 5.09 11.51
C ALA A 84 5.00 4.87 10.25
N ILE A 85 6.29 5.20 10.35
CA ILE A 85 7.30 4.89 9.35
C ILE A 85 8.46 4.21 10.05
N SER A 86 8.87 3.04 9.57
CA SER A 86 10.05 2.33 10.02
C SER A 86 11.00 2.12 8.85
N MET A 87 12.26 2.48 9.04
CA MET A 87 13.30 2.33 8.03
C MET A 87 14.35 1.35 8.52
N GLN A 88 14.66 0.34 7.71
CA GLN A 88 15.70 -0.66 7.99
C GLN A 88 16.48 -0.96 6.72
N GLY A 89 17.75 -0.58 6.69
CA GLY A 89 18.60 -0.70 5.50
C GLY A 89 17.98 0.00 4.29
N ALA A 90 17.78 -0.74 3.19
CA ALA A 90 17.17 -0.24 1.96
C ALA A 90 15.63 -0.40 1.91
N SER A 91 14.99 -0.73 3.03
CA SER A 91 13.55 -0.96 3.13
C SER A 91 12.89 0.09 4.01
N SER A 92 11.74 0.61 3.56
CA SER A 92 10.88 1.50 4.36
C SER A 92 9.50 0.89 4.44
N ARG A 93 9.08 0.58 5.67
CA ARG A 93 7.74 0.12 5.99
C ARG A 93 6.92 1.30 6.46
N VAL A 94 5.78 1.52 5.83
CA VAL A 94 4.84 2.58 6.17
C VAL A 94 3.55 1.94 6.65
N LEU A 95 3.14 2.30 7.86
CA LEU A 95 1.85 1.92 8.40
C LEU A 95 0.82 2.96 8.01
N LEU A 96 -0.20 2.51 7.28
CA LEU A 96 -1.32 3.30 6.83
C LEU A 96 -2.57 2.88 7.61
N THR A 97 -3.08 3.76 8.45
CA THR A 97 -4.35 3.57 9.14
C THR A 97 -5.46 4.28 8.38
N CYS A 98 -6.64 3.69 8.33
CA CYS A 98 -7.77 4.36 7.69
C CYS A 98 -8.25 5.53 8.56
N ALA A 99 -8.36 6.70 7.95
CA ALA A 99 -8.63 7.97 8.64
C ALA A 99 -9.97 7.97 9.37
N GLU A 100 -10.95 7.24 8.84
CA GLU A 100 -12.26 7.09 9.44
C GLU A 100 -12.60 5.61 9.51
N ARG A 101 -13.07 5.19 10.69
CA ARG A 101 -13.44 3.82 11.06
C ARG A 101 -13.92 3.03 9.83
N CYS A 102 -13.03 2.22 9.26
CA CYS A 102 -13.39 1.19 8.30
C CYS A 102 -14.15 0.10 9.07
N GLN A 103 -15.38 0.40 9.43
CA GLN A 103 -16.34 -0.62 9.76
C GLN A 103 -16.58 -1.38 8.45
N PRO A 104 -16.36 -2.71 8.42
CA PRO A 104 -16.78 -3.48 7.26
C PRO A 104 -18.26 -3.20 7.03
N LEU A 105 -18.64 -2.90 5.78
CA LEU A 105 -20.05 -2.89 5.40
C LEU A 105 -20.58 -4.29 5.73
N ASN A 106 -21.52 -4.36 6.69
CA ASN A 106 -22.21 -5.58 7.09
C ASN A 106 -22.88 -6.26 5.89
#